data_AF-A0A9J6FV93-F1
#
_entry.id   AF-A0A9J6FV93-F1
#
_cell.length_a   1.000
_cell.length_b   1.000
_cell.length_c   1.000
_cell.angle_alpha   90.00
_cell.angle_beta   90.00
_cell.angle_gamma   90.00
#
_symmetry.space_group_name_H-M   'P 1'
#
loop_
_entity.id
_entity.type
_entity.pdbx_description
1 polymer ?
#
loop_
_entity_poly.entity_id
_entity_poly.type
_entity_poly.pdbx_seq_one_letter_code
_entity_poly.pdbx_strand_id
1 'polypeptide(L)' 'MDDNGSGDLSRDEFVKGLDDSGMAPFLEEDDYEKLFERFDADSSGTIKFDEFIRTIRASII' A
#
# COMPACT_ATOMS: atom_id res chain seq x y z
N MET A 1 -9.07 0.18 -1.35
CA MET A 1 -9.40 -1.13 -1.98
C MET A 1 -9.10 -1.01 -3.47
N ASP A 2 -8.89 -2.12 -4.19
CA ASP A 2 -8.78 -2.11 -5.66
C ASP A 2 -10.16 -1.74 -6.25
N ASP A 3 -10.37 -0.45 -6.47
CA ASP A 3 -11.65 0.14 -6.87
C ASP A 3 -11.79 0.16 -8.40
N ASN A 4 -10.66 0.14 -9.12
CA ASN A 4 -10.62 0.15 -10.58
C ASN A 4 -10.54 -1.26 -11.20
N GLY A 5 -10.31 -2.31 -10.40
CA GLY A 5 -10.22 -3.70 -10.86
C GLY A 5 -8.97 -3.98 -11.70
N SER A 6 -7.91 -3.21 -11.50
CA SER A 6 -6.64 -3.35 -12.22
C SER A 6 -5.87 -4.60 -11.79
N GLY A 7 -6.10 -5.08 -10.56
CA GLY A 7 -5.28 -6.11 -9.93
C GLY A 7 -4.00 -5.58 -9.29
N ASP A 8 -3.80 -4.26 -9.30
CA ASP A 8 -2.77 -3.54 -8.57
C ASP A 8 -3.40 -2.40 -7.73
N LEU A 9 -2.67 -1.92 -6.73
CA LEU A 9 -3.09 -0.82 -5.89
C LEU A 9 -2.30 0.42 -6.28
N SER A 10 -2.97 1.37 -6.92
CA SER A 10 -2.41 2.69 -7.13
C SER A 10 -2.22 3.44 -5.80
N ARG A 11 -1.40 4.49 -5.81
CA ARG A 11 -1.16 5.33 -4.62
C ARG A 11 -2.45 5.84 -3.98
N ASP A 12 -3.40 6.27 -4.79
CA ASP A 12 -4.70 6.76 -4.35
C ASP A 12 -5.52 5.66 -3.65
N GLU A 13 -5.57 4.47 -4.26
CA GLU A 13 -6.29 3.31 -3.74
C GLU A 13 -5.67 2.74 -2.46
N PHE A 14 -4.34 2.84 -2.34
CA PHE A 14 -3.59 2.48 -1.15
C PHE A 14 -3.84 3.44 0.00
N VAL A 15 -3.72 4.76 -0.24
CA VAL A 15 -3.99 5.80 0.78
C VAL A 15 -5.44 5.70 1.26
N LYS A 16 -6.39 5.59 0.33
CA LYS A 16 -7.80 5.41 0.66
C LYS A 16 -8.04 4.12 1.45
N GLY A 17 -7.35 3.03 1.10
CA GLY A 17 -7.40 1.78 1.86
C GLY A 17 -6.87 1.90 3.29
N LEU A 18 -5.84 2.70 3.51
CA LEU A 18 -5.30 2.99 4.84
C LEU A 18 -6.25 3.88 5.65
N ASP A 19 -6.90 4.85 5.01
CA ASP A 19 -7.94 5.69 5.61
C ASP A 19 -9.14 4.86 6.07
N ASP A 20 -9.66 4.01 5.17
CA ASP A 20 -10.77 3.10 5.46
C ASP A 20 -10.42 2.06 6.54
N SER A 21 -9.14 1.69 6.67
CA SER A 21 -8.69 0.75 7.70
C SER A 21 -8.67 1.34 9.12
N GLY A 22 -8.91 2.65 9.25
CA GLY A 22 -8.86 3.38 10.52
C GLY A 22 -7.44 3.69 11.00
N MET A 23 -6.43 3.49 10.14
CA MET A 23 -5.03 3.84 10.45
C MET A 23 -4.71 5.31 10.14
N ALA A 24 -5.51 5.99 9.31
CA ALA A 24 -5.29 7.40 8.97
C ALA A 24 -5.04 8.37 10.14
N PRO A 25 -5.78 8.33 11.27
CA PRO A 25 -5.50 9.23 12.39
C PRO A 25 -4.14 8.98 13.08
N PHE A 26 -3.42 7.92 12.72
CA PHE A 26 -2.11 7.57 13.27
C PHE A 26 -0.97 7.71 12.24
N LEU A 27 -1.25 8.19 11.04
CA LEU A 27 -0.29 8.30 9.94
C LEU A 27 -0.17 9.75 9.46
N GLU A 28 1.06 10.24 9.32
CA GLU A 28 1.34 11.52 8.67
C GLU A 28 1.53 11.35 7.15
N GLU A 29 1.42 12.43 6.36
CA GLU A 29 1.61 12.38 4.90
C GLU A 29 2.92 11.67 4.48
N ASP A 30 3.97 11.89 5.26
CA ASP A 30 5.31 11.28 5.09
C ASP A 30 5.30 9.76 5.34
N ASP A 31 4.42 9.26 6.22
CA ASP A 31 4.28 7.83 6.50
C ASP A 31 3.59 7.10 5.36
N TYR A 32 2.61 7.73 4.70
CA TYR A 32 1.98 7.13 3.52
C TYR A 32 2.99 6.90 2.41
N GLU A 33 3.90 7.85 2.18
CA GLU A 33 4.95 7.71 1.17
C GLU A 33 5.94 6.61 1.55
N LYS A 34 6.42 6.57 2.80
CA LYS A 34 7.32 5.51 3.29
C LYS A 34 6.67 4.13 3.24
N LEU A 35 5.39 4.02 3.60
CA LEU A 35 4.64 2.77 3.51
C LEU A 35 4.51 2.38 2.04
N PHE A 36 4.10 3.30 1.17
CA PHE A 36 3.97 3.03 -0.25
C PHE A 36 5.28 2.52 -0.86
N GLU A 37 6.40 3.20 -0.62
CA GLU A 37 7.73 2.76 -1.06
C GLU A 37 8.16 1.41 -0.45
N ARG A 38 7.72 1.11 0.78
CA ARG A 38 7.97 -0.19 1.42
C ARG A 38 7.25 -1.33 0.69
N PHE A 39 6.07 -1.05 0.16
CA PHE A 39 5.24 -2.03 -0.54
C PHE A 39 5.57 -2.11 -2.05
N ASP A 40 5.83 -0.98 -2.70
CA ASP A 40 6.23 -0.86 -4.12
C ASP A 40 7.74 -1.15 -4.28
N ALA A 41 8.09 -2.43 -4.16
CA ALA A 41 9.48 -2.88 -4.14
C ALA A 41 10.19 -2.71 -5.49
N ASP A 42 9.43 -2.71 -6.60
CA ASP A 42 9.94 -2.47 -7.94
C ASP A 42 9.86 -1.01 -8.38
N SER A 43 9.33 -0.12 -7.54
CA SER A 43 9.14 1.31 -7.83
C SER A 43 8.37 1.56 -9.11
N SER A 44 7.38 0.71 -9.41
CA SER A 44 6.52 0.85 -10.60
C SER A 44 5.47 1.93 -10.45
N GLY A 45 5.26 2.46 -9.24
CA GLY A 45 4.25 3.46 -8.93
C GLY A 45 2.88 2.86 -8.61
N THR A 46 2.75 1.54 -8.62
CA THR A 46 1.59 0.80 -8.14
C THR A 46 2.04 -0.45 -7.39
N ILE A 47 1.30 -0.84 -6.35
CA ILE A 47 1.62 -2.01 -5.54
C ILE A 47 0.91 -3.21 -6.16
N LYS A 48 1.66 -4.14 -6.75
CA LYS A 48 1.07 -5.36 -7.28
C LYS A 48 0.67 -6.29 -6.14
N PHE A 49 -0.33 -7.13 -6.38
CA PHE A 49 -0.78 -8.11 -5.40
C PHE A 49 0.35 -9.01 -4.87
N ASP A 50 1.29 -9.43 -5.73
CA ASP A 50 2.46 -10.23 -5.31
C ASP A 50 3.36 -9.46 -4.34
N GLU A 51 3.62 -8.18 -4.62
CA GLU A 51 4.44 -7.31 -3.78
C GLU A 51 3.78 -7.09 -2.41
N PHE A 52 2.47 -6.87 -2.40
CA PHE A 52 1.69 -6.76 -1.16
C PHE A 52 1.83 -8.01 -0.29
N ILE A 53 1.60 -9.19 -0.85
CA ILE A 53 1.71 -10.46 -0.11
C ILE A 53 3.15 -10.72 0.34
N ARG A 54 4.13 -10.39 -0.50
CA ARG A 54 5.56 -10.56 -0.18
C ARG A 54 5.96 -9.71 1.01
N THR A 55 5.53 -8.45 1.06
CA THR A 55 5.82 -7.52 2.16
C THR A 55 5.15 -7.96 3.46
N ILE A 56 3.88 -8.38 3.43
CA ILE A 56 3.22 -8.93 4.63
C ILE A 56 3.90 -10.21 5.12
N ARG A 57 4.28 -11.12 4.22
CA ARG A 57 5.01 -12.35 4.59
C ARG A 57 6.38 -12.07 5.19
N ALA A 58 7.09 -11.07 4.66
CA ALA A 58 8.40 -10.68 5.18
C ALA A 58 8.32 -10.09 6.59
N SER A 59 7.19 -9.49 6.98
CA SER A 59 7.00 -8.85 8.28
C SER A 59 6.55 -9.81 9.41
N ILE A 60 6.29 -11.10 9.10
CA ILE A 60 5.74 -12.10 10.05
C ILE A 60 6.78 -13.16 10.48
N ILE A 61 8.06 -13.03 10.10
CA ILE A 61 9.12 -14.01 10.42
C ILE A 61 10.24 -13.34 11.22
#